data_AF-A0A2T6BLB0-F1
#
_entry.id   AF-A0A2T6BLB0-F1
#
_cell.length_a   1.000
_cell.length_b   1.000
_cell.length_c   1.000
_cell.angle_alpha   90.00
_cell.angle_beta   90.00
_cell.angle_gamma   90.00
#
_symmetry.space_group_name_H-M   'P 1'
#
loop_
_entity.id
_entity.type
_entity.pdbx_description
1 polymer ?
#
loop_
_entity_poly.entity_id
_entity_poly.type
_entity_poly.pdbx_seq_one_letter_code
_entity_poly.pdbx_strand_id
1 'polypeptide(L)'
;MDGSTYFGLAGLTWPLRARSFSPQVLSRGGSFSARGYCAFFAEENLLPSLALTNSKAFDYIFKVALGRFGYPEFIVGILQVLPWPDLAADASEEMGRLAYRSWSLKRNLDTIDETSHAFLLPAALRARLGDYDPPSIETELADIQAEIDDIAFDLYGFSDADRAAALGPSASTEEDNSNGAEDADESEDDDGAEAIDQTDGLLSWAAGVAFGRLDWRLATGEREAPPEPDPFDPLPAKSPGMLPHDAEPFHAHSGILVDDQGHPNDLARLIEEVLARVEAPVPADVRRWLQRDFFPLHLKQYSKSRRKAPIYWPISTSSGSYTLWLYYPSLTDQTLFTAVNDFIEPKLSQVGQDVAALRTKGSARSRDDEKSFEALQGLELELIELRDTLLAIAQTYRPNQDDGVQITASPLWQLFRHKPWQKVLKDTWTKLEKGDYDWAHLAMAYWPDRVRGKCETDKSLAIAHDLEHLYVEPEPKPTKARGRKKDG
;
A
#
# COMPACT_ATOMS: atom_id res chain seq x y z
N MET A 1 9.15 24.15 -22.00
CA MET A 1 10.21 23.16 -21.74
C MET A 1 9.56 21.80 -21.79
N ASP A 2 10.23 20.79 -22.33
CA ASP A 2 9.75 19.41 -22.28
C ASP A 2 9.94 18.88 -20.85
N GLY A 3 8.84 18.44 -20.23
CA GLY A 3 8.86 17.89 -18.86
C GLY A 3 9.75 16.67 -18.72
N SER A 4 10.09 16.01 -19.84
CA SER A 4 10.99 14.84 -19.88
C SER A 4 12.35 15.09 -19.22
N THR A 5 12.85 16.34 -19.31
CA THR A 5 14.15 16.76 -18.77
C THR A 5 14.21 16.82 -17.24
N TYR A 6 13.05 16.77 -16.57
CA TYR A 6 12.96 16.85 -15.11
C TYR A 6 12.65 15.51 -14.43
N PHE A 7 12.47 14.42 -15.20
CA PHE A 7 12.23 13.09 -14.61
C PHE A 7 13.40 12.62 -13.76
N GLY A 8 13.09 12.09 -12.57
CA GLY A 8 14.07 11.52 -11.64
C GLY A 8 14.93 12.55 -10.90
N LEU A 9 14.71 13.85 -11.09
CA LEU A 9 15.38 14.89 -10.31
C LEU A 9 14.75 15.03 -8.93
N ALA A 10 15.56 15.37 -7.93
CA ALA A 10 15.08 15.80 -6.62
C ALA A 10 14.36 17.15 -6.72
N GLY A 11 13.31 17.33 -5.94
CA GLY A 11 12.56 18.58 -5.91
C GLY A 11 11.53 18.61 -4.79
N LEU A 12 10.58 19.53 -4.90
CA LEU A 12 9.41 19.59 -4.04
C LEU A 12 8.18 19.21 -4.86
N THR A 13 7.20 18.54 -4.26
CA THR A 13 5.95 18.15 -4.94
C THR A 13 4.71 18.44 -4.09
N TRP A 14 3.59 18.76 -4.73
CA TRP A 14 2.30 18.99 -4.07
C TRP A 14 1.13 18.59 -4.97
N PRO A 15 -0.03 18.22 -4.39
CA PRO A 15 -1.23 17.95 -5.16
C PRO A 15 -1.85 19.24 -5.71
N LEU A 16 -2.63 19.12 -6.80
CA LEU A 16 -3.36 20.24 -7.38
C LEU A 16 -4.27 20.96 -6.36
N ARG A 17 -5.00 20.21 -5.51
CA ARG A 17 -5.90 20.75 -4.48
C ARG A 17 -5.49 20.28 -3.10
N ALA A 18 -5.47 21.19 -2.15
CA ALA A 18 -5.25 20.90 -0.73
C ALA A 18 -5.81 22.02 0.15
N ARG A 19 -6.04 21.74 1.44
CA ARG A 19 -6.48 22.74 2.42
C ARG A 19 -5.42 23.82 2.69
N SER A 20 -4.15 23.47 2.56
CA SER A 20 -3.00 24.36 2.71
C SER A 20 -1.94 23.98 1.69
N PHE A 21 -1.06 24.92 1.36
CA PHE A 21 0.12 24.65 0.58
C PHE A 21 1.11 23.92 1.49
N SER A 22 1.25 22.62 1.26
CA SER A 22 2.12 21.74 2.06
C SER A 22 2.98 20.88 1.12
N PRO A 23 3.94 21.49 0.42
CA PRO A 23 4.81 20.76 -0.47
C PRO A 23 5.64 19.73 0.30
N GLN A 24 5.86 18.59 -0.33
CA GLN A 24 6.59 17.45 0.19
C GLN A 24 7.88 17.25 -0.59
N VAL A 25 8.80 16.50 -0.01
CA VAL A 25 10.02 16.06 -0.68
C VAL A 25 9.68 15.17 -1.88
N LEU A 26 10.22 15.51 -3.05
CA LEU A 26 10.29 14.63 -4.21
C LEU A 26 11.70 14.04 -4.25
N SER A 27 11.82 12.76 -3.89
CA SER A 27 13.07 12.00 -3.93
C SER A 27 13.61 11.82 -5.35
N ARG A 28 14.92 11.68 -5.49
CA ARG A 28 15.56 11.29 -6.77
C ARG A 28 14.96 9.98 -7.30
N GLY A 29 14.87 9.87 -8.62
CA GLY A 29 14.21 8.74 -9.30
C GLY A 29 12.68 8.79 -9.29
N GLY A 30 12.05 9.75 -8.59
CA GLY A 30 10.61 9.96 -8.61
C GLY A 30 10.07 10.43 -9.97
N SER A 31 8.81 10.07 -10.25
CA SER A 31 8.04 10.57 -11.38
C SER A 31 6.89 11.44 -10.91
N PHE A 32 6.37 12.30 -11.79
CA PHE A 32 5.27 13.20 -11.50
C PHE A 32 4.22 13.17 -12.62
N SER A 33 3.02 13.65 -12.32
CA SER A 33 1.87 13.65 -13.24
C SER A 33 1.33 15.05 -13.43
N ALA A 34 0.33 15.22 -14.30
CA ALA A 34 -0.36 16.50 -14.46
C ALA A 34 -1.11 16.97 -13.20
N ARG A 35 -1.32 16.10 -12.20
CA ARG A 35 -1.99 16.42 -10.92
C ARG A 35 -1.05 16.45 -9.71
N GLY A 36 0.23 16.08 -9.89
CA GLY A 36 1.29 16.23 -8.90
C GLY A 36 2.31 17.22 -9.42
N TYR A 37 2.18 18.48 -9.04
CA TYR A 37 3.11 19.51 -9.50
C TYR A 37 4.45 19.38 -8.79
N CYS A 38 5.48 19.95 -9.41
CA CYS A 38 6.83 19.94 -8.86
C CYS A 38 7.51 21.30 -8.99
N ALA A 39 8.40 21.59 -8.06
CA ALA A 39 9.34 22.71 -8.11
C ALA A 39 10.76 22.17 -7.92
N PHE A 40 11.70 22.66 -8.70
CA PHE A 40 13.09 22.21 -8.71
C PHE A 40 13.99 23.39 -8.35
N PHE A 41 14.94 23.14 -7.44
CA PHE A 41 15.88 24.13 -6.92
C PHE A 41 17.31 23.59 -7.07
N ALA A 42 18.31 24.47 -6.92
CA ALA A 42 19.67 24.01 -6.65
C ALA A 42 19.70 23.20 -5.35
N GLU A 43 20.60 22.23 -5.26
CA GLU A 43 20.60 21.23 -4.18
C GLU A 43 20.72 21.85 -2.79
N GLU A 44 21.57 22.87 -2.66
CA GLU A 44 21.74 23.67 -1.44
C GLU A 44 20.48 24.45 -1.01
N ASN A 45 19.53 24.67 -1.92
CA ASN A 45 18.31 25.44 -1.69
C ASN A 45 17.06 24.56 -1.50
N LEU A 46 17.16 23.23 -1.63
CA LEU A 46 16.01 22.34 -1.53
C LEU A 46 15.35 22.38 -0.13
N LEU A 47 16.13 22.20 0.94
CA LEU A 47 15.62 22.21 2.31
C LEU A 47 15.15 23.61 2.76
N PRO A 48 15.90 24.71 2.54
CA PRO A 48 15.41 26.05 2.87
C PRO A 48 14.11 26.39 2.13
N SER A 49 14.01 26.02 0.84
CA SER A 49 12.79 26.23 0.06
C SER A 49 11.62 25.39 0.59
N LEU A 50 11.88 24.15 1.03
CA LEU A 50 10.86 23.29 1.65
C LEU A 50 10.30 23.92 2.93
N ALA A 51 11.15 24.45 3.81
CA ALA A 51 10.73 25.16 5.02
C ALA A 51 9.90 26.41 4.66
N LEU A 52 10.45 27.30 3.85
CA LEU A 52 9.79 28.56 3.47
C LEU A 52 8.41 28.30 2.87
N THR A 53 8.31 27.35 1.94
CA THR A 53 7.06 27.04 1.24
C THR A 53 6.03 26.30 2.10
N ASN A 54 6.43 25.64 3.18
CA ASN A 54 5.52 25.08 4.19
C ASN A 54 5.12 26.09 5.28
N SER A 55 5.65 27.31 5.26
CA SER A 55 5.27 28.34 6.23
C SER A 55 3.84 28.84 6.00
N LYS A 56 3.17 29.25 7.08
CA LYS A 56 1.86 29.90 7.00
C LYS A 56 1.91 31.23 6.28
N ALA A 57 3.03 31.95 6.34
CA ALA A 57 3.22 33.18 5.57
C ALA A 57 3.12 32.92 4.07
N PHE A 58 3.84 31.91 3.57
CA PHE A 58 3.83 31.53 2.16
C PHE A 58 2.44 31.02 1.72
N ASP A 59 1.83 30.11 2.49
CA ASP A 59 0.48 29.61 2.23
C ASP A 59 -0.55 30.74 2.16
N TYR A 60 -0.48 31.70 3.09
CA TYR A 60 -1.38 32.85 3.12
C TYR A 60 -1.23 33.73 1.87
N ILE A 61 0.00 34.12 1.50
CA ILE A 61 0.25 34.91 0.29
C ILE A 61 -0.26 34.18 -0.95
N PHE A 62 0.00 32.88 -1.04
CA PHE A 62 -0.44 32.08 -2.17
C PHE A 62 -1.97 32.04 -2.26
N LYS A 63 -2.67 31.79 -1.15
CA LYS A 63 -4.14 31.82 -1.08
C LYS A 63 -4.75 33.17 -1.43
N VAL A 64 -4.12 34.27 -1.00
CA VAL A 64 -4.52 35.63 -1.38
C VAL A 64 -4.41 35.81 -2.90
N ALA A 65 -3.29 35.41 -3.49
CA ALA A 65 -3.07 35.51 -4.94
C ALA A 65 -4.05 34.64 -5.75
N LEU A 66 -4.43 33.48 -5.19
CA LEU A 66 -5.44 32.59 -5.78
C LEU A 66 -6.87 33.09 -5.59
N GLY A 67 -7.11 34.01 -4.65
CA GLY A 67 -8.45 34.49 -4.29
C GLY A 67 -9.33 33.43 -3.61
N ARG A 68 -8.74 32.34 -3.08
CA ARG A 68 -9.46 31.23 -2.45
C ARG A 68 -8.66 30.66 -1.28
N PHE A 69 -9.31 30.51 -0.12
CA PHE A 69 -8.70 29.99 1.10
C PHE A 69 -9.12 28.55 1.44
N GLY A 70 -10.36 28.17 1.10
CA GLY A 70 -10.87 26.82 1.30
C GLY A 70 -10.58 25.92 0.09
N TYR A 71 -9.68 24.94 0.26
CA TYR A 71 -9.28 23.97 -0.77
C TYR A 71 -8.95 24.60 -2.14
N PRO A 72 -8.03 25.59 -2.20
CA PRO A 72 -7.61 26.20 -3.46
C PRO A 72 -6.88 25.22 -4.39
N GLU A 73 -6.81 25.58 -5.66
CA GLU A 73 -5.94 24.92 -6.65
C GLU A 73 -4.56 25.60 -6.66
N PHE A 74 -3.54 24.92 -6.12
CA PHE A 74 -2.17 25.42 -6.05
C PHE A 74 -1.45 25.28 -7.40
N ILE A 75 -1.82 26.14 -8.35
CA ILE A 75 -1.34 26.09 -9.73
C ILE A 75 0.02 26.77 -9.93
N VAL A 76 0.86 26.15 -10.79
CA VAL A 76 2.23 26.61 -11.09
C VAL A 76 2.27 28.03 -11.65
N GLY A 77 1.30 28.42 -12.47
CA GLY A 77 1.29 29.75 -13.09
C GLY A 77 1.20 30.90 -12.08
N ILE A 78 0.49 30.69 -10.96
CA ILE A 78 0.42 31.69 -9.88
C ILE A 78 1.65 31.60 -8.98
N LEU A 79 2.14 30.38 -8.69
CA LEU A 79 3.40 30.18 -7.94
C LEU A 79 4.56 30.99 -8.55
N GLN A 80 4.67 31.03 -9.88
CA GLN A 80 5.73 31.74 -10.60
C GLN A 80 5.72 33.26 -10.46
N VAL A 81 4.61 33.86 -10.00
CA VAL A 81 4.49 35.31 -9.80
C VAL A 81 4.43 35.70 -8.32
N LEU A 82 4.53 34.73 -7.41
CA LEU A 82 4.58 35.02 -5.98
C LEU A 82 5.90 35.72 -5.62
N PRO A 83 5.87 36.63 -4.62
CA PRO A 83 7.10 37.21 -4.10
C PRO A 83 7.97 36.11 -3.48
N TRP A 84 9.23 36.07 -3.89
CA TRP A 84 10.25 35.23 -3.28
C TRP A 84 11.16 36.11 -2.41
N PRO A 85 11.28 35.88 -1.09
CA PRO A 85 12.12 36.68 -0.23
C PRO A 85 13.59 36.40 -0.52
N ASP A 86 14.45 37.38 -0.22
CA ASP A 86 15.88 37.17 -0.24
C ASP A 86 16.26 36.34 1.01
N LEU A 87 16.62 35.08 0.80
CA LEU A 87 17.08 34.20 1.87
C LEU A 87 18.55 34.49 2.15
N ALA A 88 18.79 35.38 3.12
CA ALA A 88 20.11 35.60 3.67
C ALA A 88 20.73 34.27 4.12
N ALA A 89 22.06 34.17 4.08
CA ALA A 89 22.76 32.89 4.28
C ALA A 89 22.44 32.23 5.63
N ASP A 90 22.28 33.03 6.69
CA ASP A 90 21.89 32.59 8.03
C ASP A 90 20.45 32.06 8.09
N ALA A 91 19.49 32.81 7.53
CA ALA A 91 18.10 32.37 7.45
C ALA A 91 17.94 31.11 6.60
N SER A 92 18.70 31.00 5.50
CA SER A 92 18.72 29.82 4.64
C SER A 92 19.25 28.59 5.37
N GLU A 93 20.40 28.71 6.06
CA GLU A 93 20.97 27.61 6.84
C GLU A 93 20.02 27.13 7.93
N GLU A 94 19.40 28.06 8.66
CA GLU A 94 18.48 27.74 9.74
C GLU A 94 17.19 27.10 9.23
N MET A 95 16.56 27.66 8.18
CA MET A 95 15.41 27.04 7.52
C MET A 95 15.72 25.64 7.00
N GLY A 96 16.92 25.44 6.42
CA GLY A 96 17.39 24.13 5.97
C GLY A 96 17.49 23.12 7.11
N ARG A 97 18.07 23.53 8.25
CA ARG A 97 18.19 22.72 9.47
C ARG A 97 16.82 22.31 10.02
N LEU A 98 15.89 23.27 10.10
CA LEU A 98 14.52 23.05 10.58
C LEU A 98 13.73 22.11 9.65
N ALA A 99 13.83 22.30 8.33
CA ALA A 99 13.22 21.39 7.35
C ALA A 99 13.76 19.96 7.48
N TYR A 100 15.08 19.79 7.56
CA TYR A 100 15.69 18.47 7.72
C TYR A 100 15.21 17.79 9.01
N ARG A 101 15.22 18.52 10.13
CA ARG A 101 14.77 17.98 11.42
C ARG A 101 13.30 17.59 11.39
N SER A 102 12.43 18.43 10.83
CA SER A 102 11.00 18.13 10.65
C SER A 102 10.79 16.88 9.79
N TRP A 103 11.54 16.75 8.69
CA TRP A 103 11.50 15.55 7.84
C TRP A 103 11.92 14.30 8.60
N SER A 104 13.04 14.34 9.34
CA SER A 104 13.55 13.20 10.13
C SER A 104 12.55 12.77 11.20
N LEU A 105 11.92 13.73 11.89
CA LEU A 105 10.86 13.46 12.88
C LEU A 105 9.63 12.80 12.26
N LYS A 106 9.12 13.32 11.14
CA LYS A 106 8.00 12.70 10.41
C LYS A 106 8.34 11.30 9.92
N ARG A 107 9.54 11.12 9.35
CA ARG A 107 10.05 9.81 8.94
C ARG A 107 10.11 8.86 10.14
N ASN A 108 10.53 9.34 11.32
CA ASN A 108 10.58 8.54 12.54
C ASN A 108 9.18 8.04 12.93
N LEU A 109 8.14 8.90 12.89
CA LEU A 109 6.76 8.48 13.12
C LEU A 109 6.34 7.33 12.19
N ASP A 110 6.73 7.39 10.91
CA ASP A 110 6.41 6.35 9.91
C ASP A 110 7.14 5.02 10.11
N THR A 111 8.16 4.95 10.98
CA THR A 111 8.96 3.72 11.16
C THR A 111 8.20 2.55 11.78
N ILE A 112 6.99 2.79 12.29
CA ILE A 112 6.10 1.75 12.84
C ILE A 112 5.03 1.25 11.87
N ASP A 113 4.82 1.96 10.75
CA ASP A 113 3.84 1.56 9.74
C ASP A 113 4.49 0.56 8.77
N GLU A 114 4.09 -0.72 8.84
CA GLU A 114 4.63 -1.76 7.96
C GLU A 114 4.34 -1.56 6.47
N THR A 115 3.46 -0.64 6.09
CA THR A 115 3.20 -0.27 4.70
C THR A 115 4.10 0.88 4.23
N SER A 116 4.80 1.55 5.15
CA SER A 116 5.74 2.61 4.85
C SER A 116 7.08 2.07 4.35
N HIS A 117 7.69 2.82 3.43
CA HIS A 117 9.07 2.61 3.00
C HIS A 117 10.09 2.86 4.12
N ALA A 118 9.70 3.57 5.18
CA ALA A 118 10.54 3.85 6.34
C ALA A 118 10.47 2.78 7.45
N PHE A 119 9.58 1.78 7.33
CA PHE A 119 9.32 0.79 8.36
C PHE A 119 10.59 0.14 8.92
N LEU A 120 10.66 0.01 10.25
CA LEU A 120 11.72 -0.68 10.98
C LEU A 120 11.15 -1.84 11.82
N LEU A 121 10.25 -1.53 12.75
CA LEU A 121 9.68 -2.48 13.72
C LEU A 121 8.27 -2.00 14.12
N PRO A 122 7.36 -2.91 14.53
CA PRO A 122 6.06 -2.52 15.04
C PRO A 122 6.20 -1.67 16.30
N ALA A 123 5.19 -0.84 16.61
CA ALA A 123 5.21 0.09 17.74
C ALA A 123 5.65 -0.55 19.07
N ALA A 124 5.19 -1.77 19.36
CA ALA A 124 5.55 -2.53 20.57
C ALA A 124 7.06 -2.84 20.70
N LEU A 125 7.82 -2.84 19.60
CA LEU A 125 9.24 -3.17 19.55
C LEU A 125 10.12 -1.98 19.13
N ARG A 126 9.52 -0.86 18.69
CA ARG A 126 10.26 0.27 18.10
C ARG A 126 11.28 0.90 19.04
N ALA A 127 10.98 0.96 20.33
CA ALA A 127 11.87 1.50 21.37
C ALA A 127 13.19 0.72 21.51
N ARG A 128 13.27 -0.53 21.01
CA ARG A 128 14.52 -1.32 21.02
C ARG A 128 15.60 -0.77 20.09
N LEU A 129 15.20 0.04 19.09
CA LEU A 129 16.12 0.66 18.13
C LEU A 129 16.46 2.12 18.48
N GLY A 130 16.03 2.61 19.64
CA GLY A 130 16.26 3.99 20.09
C GLY A 130 14.97 4.69 20.51
N ASP A 131 15.11 5.92 20.99
CA ASP A 131 14.02 6.72 21.55
C ASP A 131 12.89 6.91 20.53
N TYR A 132 11.66 6.63 20.98
CA TYR A 132 10.45 6.77 20.20
C TYR A 132 9.30 7.15 21.12
N ASP A 133 8.91 8.42 21.08
CA ASP A 133 7.83 8.98 21.86
C ASP A 133 6.97 9.91 20.97
N PRO A 134 5.90 9.39 20.34
CA PRO A 134 5.11 10.16 19.38
C PRO A 134 4.60 11.51 19.91
N PRO A 135 4.06 11.63 21.14
CA PRO A 135 3.67 12.92 21.70
C PRO A 135 4.82 13.96 21.78
N SER A 136 6.02 13.54 22.18
CA SER A 136 7.18 14.45 22.21
C SER A 136 7.64 14.82 20.81
N ILE A 137 7.61 13.87 19.86
CA ILE A 137 7.93 14.13 18.45
C ILE A 137 6.93 15.13 17.85
N GLU A 138 5.63 14.97 18.11
CA GLU A 138 4.58 15.88 17.65
C GLU A 138 4.72 17.29 18.25
N THR A 139 5.11 17.38 19.52
CA THR A 139 5.40 18.66 20.17
C THR A 139 6.58 19.36 19.51
N GLU A 140 7.69 18.64 19.27
CA GLU A 140 8.87 19.20 18.59
C GLU A 140 8.54 19.64 17.15
N LEU A 141 7.72 18.86 16.43
CA LEU A 141 7.24 19.24 15.09
C LEU A 141 6.42 20.54 15.11
N ALA A 142 5.59 20.74 16.13
CA ALA A 142 4.80 21.96 16.29
C ALA A 142 5.70 23.17 16.59
N ASP A 143 6.72 22.99 17.44
CA ASP A 143 7.70 24.04 17.76
C ASP A 143 8.53 24.43 16.53
N ILE A 144 9.01 23.44 15.76
CA ILE A 144 9.72 23.67 14.49
C ILE A 144 8.83 24.44 13.50
N GLN A 145 7.55 24.08 13.40
CA GLN A 145 6.64 24.79 12.50
C GLN A 145 6.44 26.25 12.95
N ALA A 146 6.33 26.51 14.25
CA ALA A 146 6.22 27.87 14.77
C ALA A 146 7.48 28.70 14.47
N GLU A 147 8.66 28.11 14.60
CA GLU A 147 9.93 28.78 14.26
C GLU A 147 10.04 29.08 12.76
N ILE A 148 9.68 28.12 11.89
CA ILE A 148 9.60 28.34 10.44
C ILE A 148 8.62 29.47 10.10
N ASP A 149 7.44 29.48 10.73
CA ASP A 149 6.42 30.50 10.53
C ASP A 149 6.95 31.89 10.92
N ASP A 150 7.61 32.02 12.08
CA ASP A 150 8.15 33.29 12.57
C ASP A 150 9.24 33.86 11.66
N ILE A 151 10.21 33.03 11.24
CA ILE A 151 11.26 33.46 10.30
C ILE A 151 10.62 33.90 8.96
N ALA A 152 9.66 33.13 8.45
CA ALA A 152 8.99 33.47 7.19
C ALA A 152 8.20 34.78 7.28
N PHE A 153 7.49 35.03 8.38
CA PHE A 153 6.79 36.29 8.60
C PHE A 153 7.74 37.49 8.64
N ASP A 154 8.91 37.34 9.27
CA ASP A 154 9.95 38.38 9.27
C ASP A 154 10.50 38.65 7.86
N LEU A 155 10.82 37.60 7.11
CA LEU A 155 11.33 37.69 5.74
C LEU A 155 10.34 38.39 4.78
N TYR A 156 9.05 38.14 4.95
CA TYR A 156 8.00 38.78 4.16
C TYR A 156 7.57 40.15 4.69
N GLY A 157 8.03 40.56 5.88
CA GLY A 157 7.69 41.83 6.49
C GLY A 157 6.23 41.92 6.96
N PHE A 158 5.65 40.82 7.44
CA PHE A 158 4.28 40.79 7.95
C PHE A 158 4.14 41.62 9.22
N SER A 159 3.12 42.49 9.26
CA SER A 159 2.74 43.17 10.49
C SER A 159 2.03 42.22 11.46
N ASP A 160 1.89 42.61 12.73
CA ASP A 160 1.15 41.82 13.73
C ASP A 160 -0.29 41.52 13.28
N ALA A 161 -0.92 42.46 12.56
CA ALA A 161 -2.26 42.27 12.00
C ALA A 161 -2.27 41.21 10.88
N ASP A 162 -1.25 41.20 10.03
CA ASP A 162 -1.12 40.21 8.95
C ASP A 162 -0.83 38.82 9.52
N ARG A 163 0.04 38.73 10.55
CA ARG A 163 0.30 37.47 11.26
C ARG A 163 -0.98 36.92 11.88
N ALA A 164 -1.76 37.75 12.55
CA ALA A 164 -3.04 37.35 13.12
C ALA A 164 -4.03 36.86 12.05
N ALA A 165 -4.05 37.51 10.88
CA ALA A 165 -4.88 37.08 9.76
C ALA A 165 -4.43 35.74 9.15
N ALA A 166 -3.12 35.50 9.05
CA ALA A 166 -2.56 34.26 8.53
C ALA A 166 -2.68 33.08 9.50
N LEU A 167 -2.61 33.33 10.81
CA LEU A 167 -2.77 32.32 11.87
C LEU A 167 -4.24 32.04 12.22
N GLY A 168 -5.13 32.97 11.93
CA GLY A 168 -6.55 32.85 12.23
C GLY A 168 -7.23 31.72 11.42
N PRO A 169 -8.34 31.17 11.92
CA PRO A 169 -9.14 30.23 11.15
C PRO A 169 -9.63 30.92 9.87
N SER A 170 -9.28 30.37 8.70
CA SER A 170 -9.80 30.84 7.41
C SER A 170 -11.31 30.98 7.48
N ALA A 171 -11.83 32.19 7.27
CA ALA A 171 -13.25 32.56 7.41
C ALA A 171 -14.18 31.95 6.35
N SER A 172 -13.91 30.73 5.88
CA SER A 172 -14.65 30.05 4.81
C SER A 172 -15.21 28.71 5.27
N THR A 173 -15.81 28.66 6.45
CA THR A 173 -16.58 27.49 6.93
C THR A 173 -18.06 27.54 6.56
N GLU A 174 -18.58 28.62 5.95
CA GLU A 174 -20.04 28.79 5.83
C GLU A 174 -20.63 28.99 4.41
N GLU A 175 -19.87 29.07 3.31
CA GLU A 175 -20.47 29.21 1.97
C GLU A 175 -19.69 28.47 0.86
N ASP A 176 -19.88 27.16 0.72
CA ASP A 176 -19.71 26.48 -0.59
C ASP A 176 -20.73 25.34 -0.71
N ASN A 177 -21.99 25.73 -0.89
CA ASN A 177 -23.10 24.82 -1.14
C ASN A 177 -23.79 25.15 -2.48
N SER A 178 -22.99 25.33 -3.54
CA SER A 178 -23.53 25.45 -4.90
C SER A 178 -22.66 24.78 -5.97
N ASN A 179 -23.06 23.55 -6.30
CA ASN A 179 -23.01 22.91 -7.62
C ASN A 179 -21.76 23.10 -8.50
N GLY A 180 -20.83 22.16 -8.33
CA GLY A 180 -19.97 21.63 -9.37
C GLY A 180 -19.84 20.11 -9.20
N ALA A 181 -20.89 19.36 -9.55
CA ALA A 181 -20.82 17.91 -9.63
C ALA A 181 -19.85 17.50 -10.75
N GLU A 182 -19.14 16.38 -10.53
CA GLU A 182 -18.14 15.73 -11.39
C GLU A 182 -16.67 16.14 -11.15
N ASP A 183 -16.21 16.09 -9.90
CA ASP A 183 -14.86 15.60 -9.51
C ASP A 183 -14.69 15.51 -7.98
N ALA A 184 -15.79 15.39 -7.23
CA ALA A 184 -15.81 15.27 -5.77
C ALA A 184 -15.62 13.82 -5.31
N ASP A 185 -14.64 13.13 -5.89
CA ASP A 185 -14.33 11.73 -5.58
C ASP A 185 -12.83 11.56 -5.24
N GLU A 186 -12.15 12.64 -4.88
CA GLU A 186 -10.72 12.68 -4.48
C GLU A 186 -10.44 13.55 -3.25
N SER A 187 -11.43 13.78 -2.37
CA SER A 187 -11.19 14.57 -1.14
C SER A 187 -11.91 14.05 0.11
N GLU A 188 -11.92 12.73 0.30
CA GLU A 188 -12.16 12.10 1.60
C GLU A 188 -10.88 11.52 2.23
N ASP A 189 -9.68 11.95 1.81
CA ASP A 189 -8.43 11.48 2.42
C ASP A 189 -8.00 12.37 3.61
N ASP A 190 -8.91 12.57 4.56
CA ASP A 190 -8.55 12.74 5.99
C ASP A 190 -8.87 11.43 6.73
N ASP A 191 -8.54 10.29 6.11
CA ASP A 191 -8.37 9.04 6.82
C ASP A 191 -7.00 9.11 7.50
N GLY A 192 -6.92 9.85 8.61
CA GLY A 192 -5.90 9.59 9.62
C GLY A 192 -6.04 8.11 9.96
N ALA A 193 -5.16 7.27 9.41
CA ALA A 193 -5.24 5.84 9.56
C ALA A 193 -5.39 5.53 11.05
N GLU A 194 -6.54 4.99 11.45
CA GLU A 194 -6.79 4.68 12.86
C GLU A 194 -5.60 3.88 13.38
N ALA A 195 -4.97 4.39 14.46
CA ALA A 195 -3.80 3.77 15.04
C ALA A 195 -4.10 2.29 15.32
N ILE A 196 -3.30 1.40 14.73
CA ILE A 196 -3.43 -0.03 14.92
C ILE A 196 -3.05 -0.34 16.37
N ASP A 197 -3.86 -1.18 17.04
CA ASP A 197 -3.52 -1.66 18.38
C ASP A 197 -2.12 -2.29 18.39
N GLN A 198 -1.33 -2.02 19.42
CA GLN A 198 0.06 -2.48 19.46
C GLN A 198 0.18 -4.00 19.40
N THR A 199 -0.81 -4.74 19.93
CA THR A 199 -0.87 -6.21 19.87
C THR A 199 -1.17 -6.67 18.45
N ASP A 200 -2.16 -6.05 17.79
CA ASP A 200 -2.52 -6.35 16.40
C ASP A 200 -1.36 -6.07 15.44
N GLY A 201 -0.68 -4.93 15.62
CA GLY A 201 0.51 -4.58 14.83
C GLY A 201 1.67 -5.54 15.07
N LEU A 202 1.87 -6.00 16.31
CA LEU A 202 2.89 -6.99 16.65
C LEU A 202 2.59 -8.37 16.02
N LEU A 203 1.33 -8.81 16.04
CA LEU A 203 0.90 -10.07 15.42
C LEU A 203 0.98 -10.01 13.89
N SER A 204 0.58 -8.90 13.27
CA SER A 204 0.74 -8.68 11.82
C SER A 204 2.21 -8.73 11.41
N TRP A 205 3.07 -8.04 12.16
CA TRP A 205 4.52 -8.08 11.94
C TRP A 205 5.07 -9.51 12.06
N ALA A 206 4.67 -10.26 13.09
CA ALA A 206 5.12 -11.64 13.28
C ALA A 206 4.64 -12.57 12.14
N ALA A 207 3.44 -12.37 11.62
CA ALA A 207 2.98 -13.06 10.41
C ALA A 207 3.89 -12.70 9.21
N GLY A 208 4.28 -11.43 9.06
CA GLY A 208 5.24 -11.01 8.05
C GLY A 208 6.64 -11.62 8.20
N VAL A 209 7.10 -11.86 9.43
CA VAL A 209 8.34 -12.63 9.67
C VAL A 209 8.17 -14.09 9.25
N ALA A 210 7.03 -14.72 9.59
CA ALA A 210 6.73 -16.11 9.22
C ALA A 210 6.69 -16.32 7.70
N PHE A 211 6.21 -15.32 6.94
CA PHE A 211 6.23 -15.29 5.47
C PHE A 211 7.57 -14.86 4.85
N GLY A 212 8.61 -14.64 5.66
CA GLY A 212 9.91 -14.18 5.16
C GLY A 212 9.91 -12.77 4.57
N ARG A 213 8.89 -11.96 4.88
CA ARG A 213 8.78 -10.56 4.43
C ARG A 213 9.59 -9.62 5.33
N LEU A 214 9.48 -9.80 6.64
CA LEU A 214 10.05 -8.92 7.66
C LEU A 214 11.18 -9.60 8.42
N ASP A 215 12.13 -8.82 8.92
CA ASP A 215 13.32 -9.33 9.59
C ASP A 215 13.23 -9.19 11.11
N TRP A 216 13.22 -10.32 11.81
CA TRP A 216 13.17 -10.36 13.27
C TRP A 216 14.49 -9.96 13.94
N ARG A 217 15.62 -10.00 13.22
CA ARG A 217 16.95 -9.73 13.78
C ARG A 217 17.15 -8.27 14.19
N LEU A 218 16.36 -7.35 13.64
CA LEU A 218 16.30 -5.97 14.14
C LEU A 218 15.76 -5.91 15.58
N ALA A 219 14.79 -6.75 15.92
CA ALA A 219 14.19 -6.76 17.25
C ALA A 219 15.09 -7.42 18.31
N THR A 220 16.03 -8.28 17.90
CA THR A 220 17.00 -8.95 18.79
C THR A 220 18.37 -8.27 18.83
N GLY A 221 18.63 -7.32 17.92
CA GLY A 221 19.93 -6.67 17.77
C GLY A 221 20.97 -7.52 17.03
N GLU A 222 20.58 -8.68 16.46
CA GLU A 222 21.45 -9.48 15.59
C GLU A 222 21.73 -8.80 14.25
N ARG A 223 20.88 -7.85 13.84
CA ARG A 223 21.10 -6.96 12.71
C ARG A 223 20.92 -5.52 13.18
N GLU A 224 21.86 -4.65 12.80
CA GLU A 224 21.74 -3.21 13.00
C GLU A 224 20.76 -2.60 11.98
N ALA A 225 20.02 -1.59 12.43
CA ALA A 225 19.23 -0.77 11.51
C ALA A 225 20.16 0.00 10.56
N PRO A 226 19.83 0.11 9.27
CA PRO A 226 20.60 0.94 8.36
C PRO A 226 20.55 2.42 8.80
N PRO A 227 21.55 3.24 8.43
CA PRO A 227 21.55 4.66 8.74
C PRO A 227 20.34 5.37 8.12
N GLU A 228 19.94 6.50 8.71
CA GLU A 228 18.90 7.36 8.16
C GLU A 228 19.34 7.88 6.77
N PRO A 229 18.49 7.79 5.74
CA PRO A 229 18.81 8.32 4.42
C PRO A 229 18.78 9.86 4.39
N ASP A 230 19.31 10.46 3.33
CA ASP A 230 19.03 11.86 3.04
C ASP A 230 17.57 12.03 2.57
N PRO A 231 16.87 13.15 2.87
CA PRO A 231 15.53 13.40 2.38
C PRO A 231 15.33 13.15 0.89
N PHE A 232 16.28 13.57 0.06
CA PHE A 232 16.16 13.52 -1.39
C PHE A 232 16.80 12.26 -2.01
N ASP A 233 17.34 11.34 -1.20
CA ASP A 233 17.83 10.06 -1.69
C ASP A 233 16.72 9.27 -2.41
N PRO A 234 17.07 8.42 -3.40
CA PRO A 234 16.11 7.52 -4.01
C PRO A 234 15.40 6.65 -2.98
N LEU A 235 14.10 6.43 -3.17
CA LEU A 235 13.33 5.54 -2.30
C LEU A 235 13.93 4.13 -2.30
N PRO A 236 14.02 3.48 -1.13
CA PRO A 236 14.60 2.15 -1.05
C PRO A 236 13.67 1.11 -1.69
N ALA A 237 14.24 0.11 -2.36
CA ALA A 237 13.46 -0.98 -2.97
C ALA A 237 12.72 -1.84 -1.93
N LYS A 238 13.21 -1.86 -0.69
CA LYS A 238 12.61 -2.54 0.47
C LYS A 238 12.73 -1.62 1.67
N SER A 239 11.73 -1.63 2.56
CA SER A 239 11.87 -0.89 3.81
C SER A 239 12.96 -1.48 4.69
N PRO A 240 13.62 -0.68 5.56
CA PRO A 240 14.66 -1.15 6.47
C PRO A 240 14.31 -2.39 7.31
N GLY A 241 13.03 -2.54 7.66
CA GLY A 241 12.47 -3.66 8.43
C GLY A 241 12.24 -4.95 7.64
N MET A 242 12.33 -4.91 6.30
CA MET A 242 12.17 -6.10 5.47
C MET A 242 13.39 -7.00 5.50
N LEU A 243 13.15 -8.28 5.21
CA LEU A 243 14.22 -9.28 5.06
C LEU A 243 15.13 -8.91 3.87
N PRO A 244 16.46 -8.81 4.06
CA PRO A 244 17.41 -8.63 2.97
C PRO A 244 17.32 -9.78 1.95
N HIS A 245 17.63 -9.51 0.68
CA HIS A 245 17.40 -10.48 -0.42
C HIS A 245 18.13 -11.82 -0.21
N ASP A 246 19.37 -11.80 0.27
CA ASP A 246 20.20 -13.00 0.44
C ASP A 246 20.14 -13.59 1.86
N ALA A 247 19.23 -13.09 2.70
CA ALA A 247 19.13 -13.56 4.07
C ALA A 247 18.15 -14.73 4.19
N GLU A 248 18.51 -15.71 5.02
CA GLU A 248 17.61 -16.81 5.35
C GLU A 248 16.36 -16.30 6.11
N PRO A 249 15.15 -16.72 5.70
CA PRO A 249 13.92 -16.38 6.42
C PRO A 249 13.87 -17.13 7.76
N PHE A 250 13.00 -16.67 8.66
CA PHE A 250 12.76 -17.35 9.95
C PHE A 250 12.27 -18.79 9.75
N HIS A 251 11.45 -19.01 8.72
CA HIS A 251 10.89 -20.30 8.35
C HIS A 251 10.93 -20.46 6.83
N ALA A 252 11.37 -21.62 6.34
CA ALA A 252 11.40 -21.90 4.91
C ALA A 252 10.02 -22.36 4.42
N HIS A 253 9.47 -21.71 3.39
CA HIS A 253 8.17 -22.05 2.83
C HIS A 253 8.11 -21.73 1.32
N SER A 254 7.11 -22.29 0.63
CA SER A 254 6.87 -22.11 -0.81
C SER A 254 5.92 -20.95 -1.14
N GLY A 255 5.88 -19.93 -0.29
CA GLY A 255 4.87 -18.85 -0.36
C GLY A 255 3.48 -19.22 0.17
N ILE A 256 3.33 -20.40 0.80
CA ILE A 256 2.07 -20.88 1.39
C ILE A 256 2.31 -21.28 2.84
N LEU A 257 1.49 -20.75 3.75
CA LEU A 257 1.36 -21.21 5.13
C LEU A 257 -0.07 -21.72 5.37
N VAL A 258 -0.31 -22.41 6.48
CA VAL A 258 -1.61 -23.06 6.75
C VAL A 258 -2.05 -22.79 8.19
N ASP A 259 -3.36 -22.72 8.41
CA ASP A 259 -3.97 -22.86 9.73
C ASP A 259 -4.28 -24.35 9.99
N ASP A 260 -3.26 -25.11 10.41
CA ASP A 260 -3.41 -26.54 10.71
C ASP A 260 -2.43 -26.97 11.82
N GLN A 261 -2.98 -27.28 12.99
CA GLN A 261 -2.18 -27.61 14.17
C GLN A 261 -1.34 -28.87 13.92
N GLY A 262 -0.03 -28.75 14.16
CA GLY A 262 0.95 -29.83 13.97
C GLY A 262 1.57 -29.86 12.57
N HIS A 263 1.09 -29.02 11.64
CA HIS A 263 1.74 -28.86 10.35
C HIS A 263 3.04 -28.03 10.48
N PRO A 264 4.14 -28.37 9.76
CA PRO A 264 5.37 -27.56 9.79
C PRO A 264 5.16 -26.10 9.34
N ASN A 265 4.20 -25.86 8.45
CA ASN A 265 3.85 -24.52 7.98
C ASN A 265 2.66 -23.88 8.74
N ASP A 266 2.35 -24.34 9.97
CA ASP A 266 1.27 -23.80 10.79
C ASP A 266 1.52 -22.33 11.18
N LEU A 267 0.80 -21.39 10.57
CA LEU A 267 1.04 -19.95 10.73
C LEU A 267 0.83 -19.47 12.18
N ALA A 268 -0.16 -20.01 12.90
CA ALA A 268 -0.39 -19.63 14.29
C ALA A 268 0.82 -20.00 15.18
N ARG A 269 1.33 -21.23 15.02
CA ARG A 269 2.55 -21.70 15.72
C ARG A 269 3.77 -20.85 15.35
N LEU A 270 3.94 -20.53 14.07
CA LEU A 270 5.07 -19.71 13.60
C LEU A 270 5.04 -18.30 14.19
N ILE A 271 3.85 -17.69 14.28
CA ILE A 271 3.68 -16.39 14.96
C ILE A 271 4.10 -16.50 16.43
N GLU A 272 3.61 -17.52 17.16
CA GLU A 272 3.99 -17.75 18.56
C GLU A 272 5.51 -17.93 18.73
N GLU A 273 6.16 -18.68 17.83
CA GLU A 273 7.61 -18.91 17.85
C GLU A 273 8.41 -17.64 17.54
N VAL A 274 7.95 -16.81 16.60
CA VAL A 274 8.58 -15.51 16.33
C VAL A 274 8.50 -14.61 17.56
N LEU A 275 7.32 -14.51 18.18
CA LEU A 275 7.14 -13.68 19.39
C LEU A 275 8.00 -14.18 20.55
N ALA A 276 8.07 -15.50 20.76
CA ALA A 276 8.95 -16.11 21.75
C ALA A 276 10.43 -15.83 21.44
N ARG A 277 10.85 -15.91 20.17
CA ARG A 277 12.24 -15.63 19.74
C ARG A 277 12.67 -14.21 20.09
N VAL A 278 11.79 -13.24 19.94
CA VAL A 278 12.09 -11.84 20.21
C VAL A 278 11.70 -11.41 21.62
N GLU A 279 11.37 -12.36 22.50
CA GLU A 279 10.99 -12.11 23.90
C GLU A 279 9.82 -11.09 24.00
N ALA A 280 8.86 -11.16 23.08
CA ALA A 280 7.65 -10.37 23.10
C ALA A 280 6.49 -11.15 23.75
N PRO A 281 5.46 -10.47 24.29
CA PRO A 281 4.30 -11.14 24.85
C PRO A 281 3.60 -12.01 23.81
N VAL A 282 3.40 -13.29 24.13
CA VAL A 282 2.64 -14.23 23.30
C VAL A 282 1.18 -14.23 23.77
N PRO A 283 0.21 -13.78 22.95
CA PRO A 283 -1.20 -13.83 23.33
C PRO A 283 -1.68 -15.27 23.56
N ALA A 284 -2.68 -15.43 24.42
CA ALA A 284 -3.16 -16.77 24.80
C ALA A 284 -3.81 -17.57 23.66
N ASP A 285 -4.30 -16.91 22.61
CA ASP A 285 -5.01 -17.56 21.50
C ASP A 285 -4.76 -16.85 20.16
N VAL A 286 -3.54 -17.02 19.64
CA VAL A 286 -3.11 -16.47 18.33
C VAL A 286 -3.95 -17.07 17.19
N ARG A 287 -4.32 -18.35 17.27
CA ARG A 287 -5.10 -19.02 16.22
C ARG A 287 -6.48 -18.40 16.05
N ARG A 288 -7.19 -18.09 17.14
CA ARG A 288 -8.48 -17.40 17.06
C ARG A 288 -8.36 -16.04 16.39
N TRP A 289 -7.34 -15.26 16.75
CA TRP A 289 -7.07 -13.96 16.13
C TRP A 289 -6.81 -14.11 14.63
N LEU A 290 -6.00 -15.09 14.24
CA LEU A 290 -5.70 -15.39 12.84
C LEU A 290 -6.98 -15.71 12.04
N GLN A 291 -7.88 -16.50 12.61
CA GLN A 291 -9.12 -16.95 11.97
C GLN A 291 -10.19 -15.84 11.83
N ARG A 292 -10.18 -14.84 12.71
CA ARG A 292 -11.28 -13.87 12.82
C ARG A 292 -10.89 -12.44 12.46
N ASP A 293 -9.72 -12.02 12.91
CA ASP A 293 -9.37 -10.62 13.05
C ASP A 293 -8.24 -10.21 12.07
N PHE A 294 -7.33 -11.13 11.74
CA PHE A 294 -6.15 -10.82 10.94
C PHE A 294 -6.47 -10.32 9.52
N PHE A 295 -7.31 -11.02 8.75
CA PHE A 295 -7.56 -10.60 7.36
C PHE A 295 -8.33 -9.27 7.26
N PRO A 296 -9.39 -8.99 8.05
CA PRO A 296 -10.01 -7.67 8.08
C PRO A 296 -9.03 -6.55 8.42
N LEU A 297 -8.17 -6.74 9.42
CA LEU A 297 -7.11 -5.79 9.79
C LEU A 297 -6.15 -5.56 8.61
N HIS A 298 -5.61 -6.65 8.06
CA HIS A 298 -4.67 -6.62 6.94
C HIS A 298 -5.27 -5.94 5.71
N LEU A 299 -6.53 -6.24 5.39
CA LEU A 299 -7.23 -5.61 4.27
C LEU A 299 -7.36 -4.10 4.48
N LYS A 300 -7.72 -3.65 5.68
CA LYS A 300 -7.83 -2.22 6.00
C LYS A 300 -6.48 -1.54 5.85
N GLN A 301 -5.45 -2.11 6.47
CA GLN A 301 -4.09 -1.55 6.46
C GLN A 301 -3.50 -1.45 5.05
N TYR A 302 -3.81 -2.40 4.17
CA TYR A 302 -3.33 -2.42 2.78
C TYR A 302 -4.31 -1.80 1.78
N SER A 303 -5.27 -1.01 2.28
CA SER A 303 -6.18 -0.23 1.46
C SER A 303 -5.91 1.25 1.64
N LYS A 304 -5.78 1.98 0.55
CA LYS A 304 -5.64 3.45 0.56
C LYS A 304 -6.41 4.03 -0.61
N SER A 305 -7.28 5.01 -0.35
CA SER A 305 -8.23 5.53 -1.32
C SER A 305 -9.01 4.38 -1.98
N ARG A 306 -9.09 4.33 -3.31
CA ARG A 306 -9.77 3.24 -4.04
C ARG A 306 -8.95 1.96 -4.18
N ARG A 307 -7.65 1.97 -3.85
CA ARG A 307 -6.76 0.81 -4.00
C ARG A 307 -6.91 -0.12 -2.81
N LYS A 308 -7.23 -1.39 -3.07
CA LYS A 308 -7.24 -2.47 -2.07
C LYS A 308 -6.20 -3.53 -2.44
N ALA A 309 -5.17 -3.70 -1.62
CA ALA A 309 -4.02 -4.52 -1.97
C ALA A 309 -3.52 -5.44 -0.84
N PRO A 310 -4.39 -6.24 -0.17
CA PRO A 310 -3.93 -7.18 0.84
C PRO A 310 -2.95 -8.18 0.22
N ILE A 311 -1.82 -8.45 0.90
CA ILE A 311 -0.78 -9.36 0.39
C ILE A 311 -0.78 -10.78 0.99
N TYR A 312 -1.62 -11.04 2.01
CA TYR A 312 -1.80 -12.37 2.61
C TYR A 312 -3.24 -12.80 2.35
N TRP A 313 -3.42 -13.93 1.67
CA TRP A 313 -4.72 -14.34 1.16
C TRP A 313 -5.20 -15.63 1.82
N PRO A 314 -6.22 -15.56 2.69
CA PRO A 314 -6.83 -16.75 3.27
C PRO A 314 -7.81 -17.38 2.26
N ILE A 315 -7.36 -18.43 1.59
CA ILE A 315 -8.24 -19.32 0.81
C ILE A 315 -8.64 -20.48 1.72
N SER A 316 -9.93 -20.73 1.85
CA SER A 316 -10.45 -21.66 2.86
C SER A 316 -11.51 -22.59 2.31
N THR A 317 -11.75 -23.67 3.05
CA THR A 317 -12.95 -24.48 2.91
C THR A 317 -14.23 -23.67 3.14
N SER A 318 -15.37 -24.21 2.73
CA SER A 318 -16.67 -23.53 2.84
C SER A 318 -17.12 -23.29 4.29
N SER A 319 -16.64 -24.07 5.27
CA SER A 319 -16.80 -23.76 6.69
C SER A 319 -15.73 -22.82 7.25
N GLY A 320 -14.53 -22.78 6.64
CA GLY A 320 -13.35 -22.11 7.19
C GLY A 320 -12.56 -22.99 8.17
N SER A 321 -12.84 -24.30 8.20
CA SER A 321 -12.15 -25.28 9.05
C SER A 321 -10.71 -25.59 8.63
N TYR A 322 -10.36 -25.30 7.38
CA TYR A 322 -9.01 -25.42 6.85
C TYR A 322 -8.72 -24.24 5.94
N THR A 323 -7.65 -23.50 6.26
CA THR A 323 -7.28 -22.26 5.56
C THR A 323 -5.81 -22.31 5.15
N LEU A 324 -5.57 -22.11 3.86
CA LEU A 324 -4.24 -21.81 3.33
C LEU A 324 -4.11 -20.30 3.20
N TRP A 325 -2.94 -19.80 3.59
CA TRP A 325 -2.57 -18.40 3.46
C TRP A 325 -1.52 -18.26 2.35
N LEU A 326 -1.93 -17.67 1.23
CA LEU A 326 -1.04 -17.43 0.10
C LEU A 326 -0.36 -16.06 0.24
N TYR A 327 0.94 -16.02 -0.07
CA TYR A 327 1.71 -14.78 -0.12
C TYR A 327 1.75 -14.23 -1.54
N TYR A 328 1.01 -13.14 -1.79
CA TYR A 328 0.86 -12.52 -3.11
C TYR A 328 2.20 -12.22 -3.84
N PRO A 329 3.21 -11.63 -3.18
CA PRO A 329 4.47 -11.30 -3.84
C PRO A 329 5.26 -12.52 -4.36
N SER A 330 4.97 -13.73 -3.89
CA SER A 330 5.65 -14.95 -4.33
C SER A 330 4.77 -15.88 -5.18
N LEU A 331 3.63 -15.38 -5.69
CA LEU A 331 2.77 -16.20 -6.56
C LEU A 331 3.47 -16.52 -7.87
N THR A 332 3.24 -17.75 -8.33
CA THR A 332 3.70 -18.27 -9.61
C THR A 332 2.59 -19.12 -10.23
N ASP A 333 2.78 -19.52 -11.49
CA ASP A 333 1.92 -20.50 -12.18
C ASP A 333 1.80 -21.83 -11.44
N GLN A 334 2.76 -22.16 -10.56
CA GLN A 334 2.79 -23.40 -9.79
C GLN A 334 2.14 -23.28 -8.40
N THR A 335 1.80 -22.08 -7.94
CA THR A 335 1.33 -21.89 -6.55
C THR A 335 0.07 -22.69 -6.25
N LEU A 336 -0.91 -22.73 -7.16
CA LEU A 336 -2.16 -23.48 -6.92
C LEU A 336 -1.94 -25.00 -6.99
N PHE A 337 -1.04 -25.47 -7.86
CA PHE A 337 -0.66 -26.89 -7.88
C PHE A 337 0.09 -27.28 -6.60
N THR A 338 0.98 -26.42 -6.11
CA THR A 338 1.70 -26.60 -4.84
C THR A 338 0.72 -26.64 -3.67
N ALA A 339 -0.27 -25.74 -3.63
CA ALA A 339 -1.32 -25.74 -2.62
C ALA A 339 -2.08 -27.08 -2.57
N VAL A 340 -2.35 -27.67 -3.74
CA VAL A 340 -3.03 -28.97 -3.83
C VAL A 340 -2.11 -30.11 -3.38
N ASN A 341 -0.93 -30.24 -4.01
CA ASN A 341 -0.06 -31.41 -3.85
C ASN A 341 0.60 -31.47 -2.46
N ASP A 342 0.99 -30.31 -1.91
CA ASP A 342 1.82 -30.26 -0.70
C ASP A 342 1.01 -30.03 0.57
N PHE A 343 -0.24 -29.55 0.45
CA PHE A 343 -1.08 -29.22 1.60
C PHE A 343 -2.41 -29.98 1.60
N ILE A 344 -3.20 -29.86 0.53
CA ILE A 344 -4.56 -30.42 0.51
C ILE A 344 -4.55 -31.95 0.36
N GLU A 345 -3.77 -32.52 -0.56
CA GLU A 345 -3.71 -33.97 -0.73
C GLU A 345 -3.19 -34.71 0.51
N PRO A 346 -2.10 -34.26 1.17
CA PRO A 346 -1.64 -34.86 2.43
C PRO A 346 -2.71 -34.76 3.52
N LYS A 347 -3.36 -33.59 3.66
CA LYS A 347 -4.43 -33.41 4.65
C LYS A 347 -5.63 -34.31 4.37
N LEU A 348 -6.02 -34.44 3.10
CA LEU A 348 -7.12 -35.30 2.68
C LEU A 348 -6.80 -36.78 2.97
N SER A 349 -5.56 -37.21 2.75
CA SER A 349 -5.12 -38.56 3.11
C SER A 349 -5.22 -38.82 4.61
N GLN A 350 -4.75 -37.86 5.43
CA GLN A 350 -4.84 -37.95 6.89
C GLN A 350 -6.31 -38.02 7.36
N VAL A 351 -7.16 -37.09 6.90
CA VAL A 351 -8.59 -37.07 7.24
C VAL A 351 -9.28 -38.36 6.80
N GLY A 352 -8.98 -38.87 5.60
CA GLY A 352 -9.53 -40.13 5.11
C GLY A 352 -9.14 -41.34 5.97
N GLN A 353 -7.90 -41.38 6.49
CA GLN A 353 -7.46 -42.41 7.43
C GLN A 353 -8.21 -42.31 8.77
N ASP A 354 -8.41 -41.10 9.30
CA ASP A 354 -9.13 -40.86 10.55
C ASP A 354 -10.62 -41.23 10.43
N VAL A 355 -11.25 -40.89 9.30
CA VAL A 355 -12.61 -41.32 8.94
C VAL A 355 -12.68 -42.84 8.86
N ALA A 356 -11.73 -43.50 8.21
CA ALA A 356 -11.68 -44.96 8.10
C ALA A 356 -11.54 -45.62 9.49
N ALA A 357 -10.66 -45.12 10.34
CA ALA A 357 -10.45 -45.63 11.69
C ALA A 357 -11.72 -45.54 12.55
N LEU A 358 -12.41 -44.39 12.51
CA LEU A 358 -13.68 -44.21 13.21
C LEU A 358 -14.80 -45.08 12.61
N ARG A 359 -14.82 -45.27 11.28
CA ARG A 359 -15.75 -46.18 10.62
C ARG A 359 -15.55 -47.63 11.09
N THR A 360 -14.31 -48.07 11.26
CA THR A 360 -13.99 -49.42 11.77
C THR A 360 -14.45 -49.64 13.21
N LYS A 361 -14.48 -48.61 14.05
CA LYS A 361 -15.06 -48.71 15.42
C LYS A 361 -16.56 -49.04 15.40
N GLY A 362 -17.29 -48.74 14.33
CA GLY A 362 -18.69 -49.15 14.15
C GLY A 362 -19.59 -48.72 15.32
N SER A 363 -20.22 -49.71 15.98
CA SER A 363 -21.09 -49.51 17.15
C SER A 363 -20.35 -49.28 18.47
N ALA A 364 -19.02 -49.43 18.50
CA ALA A 364 -18.20 -49.12 19.67
C ALA A 364 -17.81 -47.63 19.75
N ARG A 365 -18.31 -46.79 18.84
CA ARG A 365 -18.11 -45.33 18.88
C ARG A 365 -18.82 -44.73 20.09
N SER A 366 -18.10 -43.90 20.83
CA SER A 366 -18.69 -43.01 21.81
C SER A 366 -19.44 -41.86 21.12
N ARG A 367 -20.21 -41.08 21.90
CA ARG A 367 -20.83 -39.84 21.41
C ARG A 367 -19.81 -38.85 20.85
N ASP A 368 -18.62 -38.78 21.43
CA ASP A 368 -17.54 -37.90 20.96
C ASP A 368 -16.90 -38.44 19.67
N ASP A 369 -16.80 -39.77 19.53
CA ASP A 369 -16.40 -40.40 18.26
C ASP A 369 -17.43 -40.15 17.14
N GLU A 370 -18.73 -40.17 17.44
CA GLU A 370 -19.79 -39.87 16.46
C GLU A 370 -19.68 -38.41 15.98
N LYS A 371 -19.54 -37.46 16.91
CA LYS A 371 -19.37 -36.04 16.58
C LYS A 371 -18.10 -35.79 15.75
N SER A 372 -17.00 -36.42 16.14
CA SER A 372 -15.72 -36.29 15.42
C SER A 372 -15.82 -36.91 14.03
N PHE A 373 -16.52 -38.04 13.89
CA PHE A 373 -16.75 -38.69 12.60
C PHE A 373 -17.55 -37.80 11.65
N GLU A 374 -18.65 -37.21 12.10
CA GLU A 374 -19.45 -36.27 11.30
C GLU A 374 -18.61 -35.05 10.86
N ALA A 375 -17.84 -34.46 11.79
CA ALA A 375 -16.97 -33.32 11.48
C ALA A 375 -15.88 -33.68 10.45
N LEU A 376 -15.25 -34.84 10.59
CA LEU A 376 -14.22 -35.30 9.66
C LEU A 376 -14.79 -35.65 8.27
N GLN A 377 -15.99 -36.22 8.20
CA GLN A 377 -16.68 -36.44 6.91
C GLN A 377 -17.02 -35.13 6.21
N GLY A 378 -17.48 -34.12 6.97
CA GLY A 378 -17.70 -32.78 6.44
C GLY A 378 -16.41 -32.15 5.91
N LEU A 379 -15.33 -32.21 6.70
CA LEU A 379 -14.02 -31.71 6.29
C LEU A 379 -13.47 -32.44 5.06
N GLU A 380 -13.63 -33.77 4.98
CA GLU A 380 -13.20 -34.58 3.81
C GLU A 380 -13.87 -34.08 2.52
N LEU A 381 -15.19 -33.84 2.55
CA LEU A 381 -15.93 -33.31 1.41
C LEU A 381 -15.48 -31.88 1.06
N GLU A 382 -15.33 -31.01 2.05
CA GLU A 382 -14.88 -29.63 1.81
C GLU A 382 -13.45 -29.55 1.26
N LEU A 383 -12.56 -30.44 1.68
CA LEU A 383 -11.20 -30.53 1.13
C LEU A 383 -11.20 -31.02 -0.32
N ILE A 384 -12.08 -31.96 -0.67
CA ILE A 384 -12.29 -32.39 -2.07
C ILE A 384 -12.79 -31.22 -2.92
N GLU A 385 -13.79 -30.47 -2.44
CA GLU A 385 -14.31 -29.28 -3.14
C GLU A 385 -13.23 -28.21 -3.34
N LEU A 386 -12.44 -27.94 -2.30
CA LEU A 386 -11.32 -26.99 -2.35
C LEU A 386 -10.26 -27.44 -3.36
N ARG A 387 -9.86 -28.72 -3.34
CA ARG A 387 -8.92 -29.31 -4.29
C ARG A 387 -9.40 -29.15 -5.72
N ASP A 388 -10.62 -29.58 -6.00
CA ASP A 388 -11.16 -29.61 -7.36
C ASP A 388 -11.33 -28.18 -7.91
N THR A 389 -11.75 -27.24 -7.06
CA THR A 389 -11.83 -25.82 -7.41
C THR A 389 -10.45 -25.24 -7.75
N LEU A 390 -9.44 -25.52 -6.92
CA LEU A 390 -8.08 -25.04 -7.17
C LEU A 390 -7.48 -25.64 -8.44
N LEU A 391 -7.67 -26.94 -8.70
CA LEU A 391 -7.20 -27.59 -9.92
C LEU A 391 -7.90 -27.05 -11.17
N ALA A 392 -9.19 -26.72 -11.09
CA ALA A 392 -9.90 -26.09 -12.19
C ALA A 392 -9.33 -24.70 -12.54
N ILE A 393 -9.00 -23.90 -11.52
CA ILE A 393 -8.41 -22.57 -11.71
C ILE A 393 -6.95 -22.67 -12.20
N ALA A 394 -6.16 -23.57 -11.62
CA ALA A 394 -4.73 -23.74 -11.88
C ALA A 394 -4.38 -24.03 -13.35
N GLN A 395 -5.30 -24.65 -14.11
CA GLN A 395 -5.10 -24.94 -15.54
C GLN A 395 -4.77 -23.70 -16.36
N THR A 396 -5.44 -22.59 -16.07
CA THR A 396 -5.36 -21.33 -16.85
C THR A 396 -4.71 -20.21 -16.05
N TYR A 397 -4.60 -20.34 -14.73
CA TYR A 397 -4.09 -19.29 -13.87
C TYR A 397 -2.61 -18.99 -14.12
N ARG A 398 -2.31 -17.78 -14.56
CA ARG A 398 -0.96 -17.24 -14.78
C ARG A 398 -0.86 -15.87 -14.09
N PRO A 399 -0.55 -15.84 -12.78
CA PRO A 399 -0.51 -14.58 -12.03
C PRO A 399 0.67 -13.71 -12.49
N ASN A 400 0.44 -12.41 -12.59
CA ASN A 400 1.48 -11.41 -12.77
C ASN A 400 1.28 -10.30 -11.74
N GLN A 401 2.33 -9.95 -10.99
CA GLN A 401 2.27 -8.92 -9.95
C GLN A 401 1.93 -7.53 -10.53
N ASP A 402 2.26 -7.25 -11.79
CA ASP A 402 1.95 -5.99 -12.47
C ASP A 402 0.45 -5.81 -12.77
N ASP A 403 -0.34 -6.89 -12.75
CA ASP A 403 -1.81 -6.82 -12.88
C ASP A 403 -2.47 -6.24 -11.62
N GLY A 404 -1.72 -6.17 -10.51
CA GLY A 404 -2.20 -5.74 -9.21
C GLY A 404 -2.98 -6.83 -8.46
N VAL A 405 -3.05 -6.64 -7.14
CA VAL A 405 -3.61 -7.62 -6.18
C VAL A 405 -5.04 -8.01 -6.51
N GLN A 406 -5.91 -7.03 -6.80
CA GLN A 406 -7.34 -7.27 -6.98
C GLN A 406 -7.64 -8.11 -8.23
N ILE A 407 -6.95 -7.87 -9.35
CA ILE A 407 -7.10 -8.66 -10.58
C ILE A 407 -6.53 -10.06 -10.35
N THR A 408 -5.32 -10.14 -9.79
CA THR A 408 -4.62 -11.42 -9.55
C THR A 408 -5.39 -12.35 -8.62
N ALA A 409 -6.08 -11.82 -7.60
CA ALA A 409 -6.89 -12.60 -6.67
C ALA A 409 -8.30 -12.92 -7.20
N SER A 410 -8.77 -12.23 -8.25
CA SER A 410 -10.16 -12.32 -8.71
C SER A 410 -10.64 -13.73 -9.10
N PRO A 411 -9.84 -14.62 -9.73
CA PRO A 411 -10.30 -15.99 -10.02
C PRO A 411 -10.60 -16.81 -8.76
N LEU A 412 -9.95 -16.47 -7.64
CA LEU A 412 -10.05 -17.19 -6.37
C LEU A 412 -11.22 -16.69 -5.48
N TRP A 413 -12.07 -15.79 -5.99
CA TRP A 413 -13.08 -15.07 -5.19
C TRP A 413 -13.99 -15.98 -4.34
N GLN A 414 -14.30 -17.19 -4.82
CA GLN A 414 -15.17 -18.16 -4.12
C GLN A 414 -14.52 -18.71 -2.84
N LEU A 415 -13.19 -18.72 -2.79
CA LEU A 415 -12.40 -19.32 -1.71
C LEU A 415 -12.14 -18.36 -0.54
N PHE A 416 -12.43 -17.07 -0.71
CA PHE A 416 -12.34 -16.09 0.36
C PHE A 416 -13.59 -16.08 1.24
N ARG A 417 -13.41 -16.07 2.56
CA ARG A 417 -14.50 -16.01 3.54
C ARG A 417 -14.98 -14.59 3.87
N HIS A 418 -14.09 -13.61 3.74
CA HIS A 418 -14.41 -12.21 4.02
C HIS A 418 -15.34 -11.62 2.94
N LYS A 419 -16.63 -11.48 3.28
CA LYS A 419 -17.70 -11.13 2.33
C LYS A 419 -17.49 -9.82 1.56
N PRO A 420 -17.05 -8.71 2.17
CA PRO A 420 -16.76 -7.49 1.42
C PRO A 420 -15.67 -7.69 0.37
N TRP A 421 -14.60 -8.41 0.70
CA TRP A 421 -13.51 -8.69 -0.25
C TRP A 421 -13.94 -9.65 -1.35
N GLN A 422 -14.65 -10.72 -0.98
CA GLN A 422 -15.24 -11.67 -1.93
C GLN A 422 -16.12 -10.98 -2.98
N LYS A 423 -16.94 -9.99 -2.55
CA LYS A 423 -17.77 -9.21 -3.47
C LYS A 423 -16.92 -8.40 -4.45
N VAL A 424 -15.92 -7.68 -3.94
CA VAL A 424 -14.98 -6.87 -4.75
C VAL A 424 -14.29 -7.75 -5.80
N LEU A 425 -13.79 -8.92 -5.40
CA LEU A 425 -13.13 -9.85 -6.32
C LEU A 425 -14.08 -10.42 -7.37
N LYS A 426 -15.31 -10.78 -6.98
CA LYS A 426 -16.34 -11.25 -7.92
C LYS A 426 -16.69 -10.18 -8.96
N ASP A 427 -16.86 -8.93 -8.53
CA ASP A 427 -17.14 -7.81 -9.43
C ASP A 427 -15.97 -7.57 -10.38
N THR A 428 -14.72 -7.67 -9.89
CA THR A 428 -13.52 -7.60 -10.74
C THR A 428 -13.45 -8.75 -11.73
N TRP A 429 -13.75 -9.98 -11.32
CA TRP A 429 -13.78 -11.14 -12.20
C TRP A 429 -14.78 -10.93 -13.34
N THR A 430 -15.99 -10.45 -13.04
CA THR A 430 -16.99 -10.12 -14.07
C THR A 430 -16.54 -9.01 -15.03
N LYS A 431 -15.79 -8.02 -14.56
CA LYS A 431 -15.20 -6.99 -15.44
C LYS A 431 -14.07 -7.56 -16.32
N LEU A 432 -13.25 -8.47 -15.79
CA LEU A 432 -12.22 -9.19 -16.54
C LEU A 432 -12.86 -10.08 -17.63
N GLU A 433 -13.96 -10.77 -17.32
CA GLU A 433 -14.76 -11.54 -18.29
C GLU A 433 -15.31 -10.68 -19.43
N LYS A 434 -15.68 -9.42 -19.15
CA LYS A 434 -16.17 -8.45 -20.15
C LYS A 434 -15.06 -7.79 -20.98
N GLY A 435 -13.81 -7.88 -20.53
CA GLY A 435 -12.63 -7.31 -21.19
C GLY A 435 -12.33 -5.86 -20.79
N ASP A 436 -12.82 -5.41 -19.64
CA ASP A 436 -12.53 -4.07 -19.07
C ASP A 436 -11.05 -3.96 -18.62
N TYR A 437 -10.42 -5.10 -18.36
CA TYR A 437 -9.03 -5.22 -17.91
C TYR A 437 -8.18 -6.04 -18.89
N ASP A 438 -8.44 -5.94 -20.20
CA ASP A 438 -7.67 -6.69 -21.19
C ASP A 438 -6.18 -6.30 -21.23
N TRP A 439 -5.78 -5.21 -20.58
CA TRP A 439 -4.37 -4.86 -20.35
C TRP A 439 -3.65 -5.79 -19.37
N ALA A 440 -4.38 -6.51 -18.51
CA ALA A 440 -3.79 -7.42 -17.55
C ALA A 440 -3.32 -8.72 -18.20
N HIS A 441 -2.17 -9.22 -17.80
CA HIS A 441 -1.60 -10.49 -18.27
C HIS A 441 -2.50 -11.68 -17.94
N LEU A 442 -3.20 -11.63 -16.80
CA LEU A 442 -4.18 -12.62 -16.42
C LEU A 442 -5.33 -12.70 -17.46
N ALA A 443 -5.73 -11.57 -18.06
CA ALA A 443 -6.73 -11.58 -19.13
C ALA A 443 -6.23 -12.32 -20.38
N MET A 444 -4.95 -12.17 -20.74
CA MET A 444 -4.31 -12.90 -21.84
C MET A 444 -4.31 -14.42 -21.58
N ALA A 445 -4.13 -14.85 -20.33
CA ALA A 445 -4.16 -16.28 -20.00
C ALA A 445 -5.56 -16.90 -20.18
N TYR A 446 -6.62 -16.19 -19.77
CA TYR A 446 -7.99 -16.69 -19.86
C TYR A 446 -8.66 -16.47 -21.22
N TRP A 447 -8.36 -15.38 -21.92
CA TRP A 447 -8.99 -14.99 -23.19
C TRP A 447 -7.97 -14.53 -24.24
N PRO A 448 -7.01 -15.39 -24.65
CA PRO A 448 -5.91 -14.99 -25.53
C PRO A 448 -6.38 -14.43 -26.88
N ASP A 449 -7.38 -15.05 -27.51
CA ASP A 449 -7.87 -14.62 -28.83
C ASP A 449 -8.51 -13.22 -28.76
N ARG A 450 -9.26 -12.94 -27.68
CA ARG A 450 -9.88 -11.62 -27.46
C ARG A 450 -8.82 -10.54 -27.29
N VAL A 451 -7.82 -10.79 -26.44
CA VAL A 451 -6.77 -9.81 -26.13
C VAL A 451 -5.90 -9.56 -27.36
N ARG A 452 -5.48 -10.62 -28.07
CA ARG A 452 -4.70 -10.50 -29.31
C ARG A 452 -5.43 -9.69 -30.38
N GLY A 453 -6.73 -9.94 -30.57
CA GLY A 453 -7.54 -9.17 -31.53
C GLY A 453 -7.59 -7.67 -31.21
N LYS A 454 -7.59 -7.28 -29.94
CA LYS A 454 -7.50 -5.86 -29.55
C LYS A 454 -6.11 -5.27 -29.79
N CYS A 455 -5.03 -6.04 -29.59
CA CYS A 455 -3.65 -5.60 -29.81
C CYS A 455 -3.38 -5.17 -31.27
N GLU A 456 -4.12 -5.70 -32.24
CA GLU A 456 -4.01 -5.28 -33.64
C GLU A 456 -4.36 -3.79 -33.85
N THR A 457 -5.21 -3.23 -33.00
CA THR A 457 -5.77 -1.87 -33.15
C THR A 457 -5.39 -0.91 -32.03
N ASP A 458 -4.96 -1.43 -30.87
CA ASP A 458 -4.52 -0.65 -29.72
C ASP A 458 -3.03 -0.89 -29.45
N LYS A 459 -2.21 0.12 -29.76
CA LYS A 459 -0.76 0.06 -29.58
C LYS A 459 -0.36 -0.07 -28.11
N SER A 460 -1.06 0.60 -27.20
CA SER A 460 -0.72 0.56 -25.77
C SER A 460 -0.97 -0.83 -25.21
N LEU A 461 -2.08 -1.45 -25.64
CA LEU A 461 -2.40 -2.82 -25.30
C LEU A 461 -1.39 -3.81 -25.90
N ALA A 462 -0.98 -3.59 -27.16
CA ALA A 462 0.04 -4.42 -27.79
C ALA A 462 1.38 -4.34 -27.05
N ILE A 463 1.79 -3.16 -26.59
CA ILE A 463 2.98 -2.98 -25.75
C ILE A 463 2.83 -3.73 -24.42
N ALA A 464 1.68 -3.61 -23.75
CA ALA A 464 1.44 -4.25 -22.46
C ALA A 464 1.57 -5.79 -22.49
N HIS A 465 1.40 -6.42 -23.67
CA HIS A 465 1.49 -7.87 -23.85
C HIS A 465 2.72 -8.32 -24.65
N ASP A 466 3.67 -7.42 -24.96
CA ASP A 466 4.81 -7.68 -25.86
C ASP A 466 4.39 -8.16 -27.28
N LEU A 467 3.24 -7.69 -27.76
CA LEU A 467 2.63 -8.04 -29.06
C LEU A 467 2.63 -6.89 -30.06
N GLU A 468 3.56 -5.93 -29.94
CA GLU A 468 3.69 -4.78 -30.86
C GLU A 468 3.77 -5.18 -32.34
N HIS A 469 4.32 -6.36 -32.62
CA HIS A 469 4.42 -6.92 -33.97
C HIS A 469 3.05 -7.24 -34.61
N LEU A 470 1.97 -7.33 -33.83
CA LEU A 470 0.61 -7.51 -34.32
C LEU A 470 -0.09 -6.17 -34.62
N TYR A 471 0.40 -5.05 -34.08
CA TYR A 471 -0.25 -3.75 -34.21
C TYR A 471 -0.21 -3.23 -35.66
N VAL A 472 -1.37 -2.82 -36.17
CA VAL A 472 -1.53 -2.22 -37.48
C VAL A 472 -1.81 -0.73 -37.31
N GLU A 473 -0.86 0.11 -37.73
CA GLU A 473 -1.02 1.56 -37.65
C GLU A 473 -2.18 2.02 -38.57
N PRO A 474 -3.20 2.70 -38.03
CA PRO A 474 -4.34 3.15 -38.82
C PRO A 474 -3.90 4.21 -39.83
N GLU A 475 -4.46 4.16 -41.04
CA GLU A 475 -4.16 5.17 -42.07
C GLU A 475 -4.46 6.58 -41.54
N PRO A 476 -3.58 7.57 -41.82
CA PRO A 476 -3.73 8.91 -41.30
C PRO A 476 -5.05 9.52 -41.80
N LYS A 477 -5.95 9.85 -40.86
CA LYS A 477 -7.21 10.52 -41.20
C LYS A 477 -6.89 11.85 -41.89
N PRO A 478 -7.46 12.13 -43.09
CA PRO A 478 -7.21 13.39 -43.78
C PRO A 478 -7.64 14.55 -42.89
N THR A 479 -6.71 15.48 -42.63
CA THR A 479 -6.98 16.70 -41.86
C THR A 479 -8.12 17.45 -42.54
N LYS A 480 -9.25 17.61 -41.85
CA LYS A 480 -10.34 18.47 -42.32
C LYS A 480 -9.78 19.87 -42.54
N ALA A 481 -9.67 20.29 -43.81
CA ALA A 481 -9.29 21.64 -44.17
C ALA A 481 -10.26 22.62 -43.49
N ARG A 482 -9.74 23.48 -42.59
CA ARG A 482 -10.50 24.59 -42.02
C ARG A 482 -11.04 25.43 -43.17
N GLY A 483 -12.36 25.45 -43.32
CA GLY A 483 -13.04 26.24 -44.34
C GLY A 483 -12.63 27.70 -44.22
N ARG A 484 -11.99 28.20 -45.28
CA ARG A 484 -11.65 29.62 -45.45
C ARG A 484 -12.97 30.39 -45.54
N LYS A 485 -13.30 31.18 -44.50
CA LYS A 485 -14.41 32.13 -44.52
C LYS A 485 -14.16 33.07 -45.71
N LYS A 486 -15.08 33.09 -46.68
CA LYS A 486 -15.09 34.11 -47.73
C LYS A 486 -15.62 35.39 -47.08
N ASP A 487 -14.79 36.42 -47.06
CA ASP A 487 -15.22 37.78 -46.76
C ASP A 487 -16.23 38.21 -47.84
N GLY A 488 -17.39 38.69 -47.38
CA GLY A 488 -18.44 39.30 -48.18
C GLY A 488 -18.74 40.67 -47.62
#